data_AF-A0A8I1AAP3-F1
#
_entry.id   AF-A0A8I1AAP3-F1
#
_cell.length_a   1.000
_cell.length_b   1.000
_cell.length_c   1.000
_cell.angle_alpha   90.00
_cell.angle_beta   90.00
_cell.angle_gamma   90.00
#
_symmetry.space_group_name_H-M   'P 1'
#
loop_
_entity.id
_entity.type
_entity.pdbx_description
1 polymer ?
#
loop_
_entity_poly.entity_id
_entity_poly.type
_entity_poly.pdbx_seq_one_letter_code
_entity_poly.pdbx_strand_id
1 'polypeptide(L)'
;MERIYIHGHEYELLTNHREGWDPEAFKRRFSEILEKYDYIVGDWGYGQLRLKGFFADHRSRATAETKISYLEEYLNEFCNFGCAYFVLRKVNSKAKS
;
A
#
# COMPACT_ATOMS: atom_id res chain seq x y z
N MET A 1 -9.51 -1.78 -13.68
CA MET A 1 -8.37 -1.86 -12.76
C MET A 1 -7.63 -0.54 -12.88
N GLU A 2 -7.57 0.22 -11.79
CA GLU A 2 -6.94 1.54 -11.77
C GLU A 2 -5.43 1.40 -11.50
N ARG A 3 -4.61 2.22 -12.16
CA ARG A 3 -3.16 2.20 -12.03
C ARG A 3 -2.60 3.60 -11.91
N ILE A 4 -1.47 3.72 -11.24
CA ILE A 4 -0.76 4.99 -11.06
C ILE A 4 0.73 4.80 -11.33
N TYR A 5 1.32 5.75 -12.04
CA TYR A 5 2.75 5.81 -12.27
C TYR A 5 3.37 6.90 -11.42
N ILE A 6 4.37 6.55 -10.62
CA ILE A 6 5.03 7.47 -9.69
C ILE A 6 6.49 7.06 -9.54
N HIS A 7 7.41 8.03 -9.64
CA HIS A 7 8.85 7.82 -9.45
C HIS A 7 9.44 6.66 -10.27
N GLY A 8 8.97 6.46 -11.50
CA GLY A 8 9.50 5.38 -12.36
C GLY A 8 8.86 4.01 -12.13
N HIS A 9 7.91 3.88 -11.21
CA HIS A 9 7.25 2.62 -10.88
C HIS A 9 5.75 2.71 -11.19
N GLU A 10 5.21 1.63 -11.75
CA GLU A 10 3.77 1.44 -11.91
C GLU A 10 3.20 0.70 -10.71
N TYR A 11 2.07 1.17 -10.20
CA TYR A 11 1.32 0.54 -9.12
C TYR A 11 -0.11 0.28 -9.57
N GLU A 12 -0.64 -0.88 -9.18
CA GLU A 12 -2.01 -1.30 -9.44
C GLU A 12 -2.84 -1.27 -8.15
N LEU A 13 -4.03 -0.68 -8.25
CA LEU A 13 -5.00 -0.66 -7.16
C LEU A 13 -5.68 -2.02 -7.02
N LEU A 14 -5.36 -2.73 -5.93
CA LEU A 14 -5.93 -4.03 -5.61
C LEU A 14 -7.21 -3.88 -4.78
N THR A 15 -7.20 -2.95 -3.83
CA THR A 15 -8.31 -2.74 -2.89
C THR A 15 -8.59 -1.26 -2.77
N ASN A 16 -9.87 -0.88 -2.88
CA ASN A 16 -10.37 0.45 -2.55
C ASN A 16 -11.53 0.30 -1.57
N HIS A 17 -11.23 0.34 -0.28
CA HIS A 17 -12.24 0.19 0.76
C HIS A 17 -12.78 1.57 1.15
N ARG A 18 -14.12 1.72 1.09
CA ARG A 18 -14.83 2.98 1.41
C ARG A 18 -14.32 4.19 0.63
N GLU A 19 -14.00 3.99 -0.64
CA GLU A 19 -13.53 5.06 -1.53
C GLU A 19 -12.30 5.80 -0.98
N GLY A 20 -11.44 5.09 -0.23
CA GLY A 20 -10.23 5.67 0.36
C GLY A 20 -9.14 6.01 -0.65
N TRP A 21 -9.22 5.54 -1.89
CA TRP A 21 -8.24 5.86 -2.92
C TRP A 21 -8.42 7.30 -3.44
N ASP A 22 -7.43 8.14 -3.15
CA ASP A 22 -7.27 9.47 -3.75
C ASP A 22 -5.86 9.55 -4.36
N PRO A 23 -5.73 9.52 -5.70
CA PRO A 23 -4.42 9.52 -6.37
C PRO A 23 -3.62 10.79 -6.11
N GLU A 24 -4.27 11.93 -5.89
CA GLU A 24 -3.61 13.20 -5.63
C GLU A 24 -3.09 13.26 -4.19
N ALA A 25 -3.88 12.77 -3.21
CA ALA A 25 -3.41 12.61 -1.83
C ALA A 25 -2.24 11.62 -1.74
N PHE A 26 -2.34 10.50 -2.46
CA PHE A 26 -1.26 9.52 -2.53
C PHE A 26 0.03 10.13 -3.08
N LYS A 27 -0.02 10.80 -4.23
CA LYS A 27 1.16 11.47 -4.83
C LYS A 27 1.81 12.46 -3.85
N ARG A 28 1.01 13.25 -3.14
CA ARG A 28 1.51 14.24 -2.15
C ARG A 28 2.19 13.60 -0.94
N ARG A 29 1.75 12.41 -0.51
CA ARG A 29 2.28 11.71 0.67
C ARG A 29 3.35 10.67 0.32
N PHE A 30 3.49 10.31 -0.95
CA PHE A 30 4.47 9.35 -1.39
C PHE A 30 5.90 9.82 -1.09
N SER A 31 6.74 8.88 -0.67
CA SER A 31 8.15 9.13 -0.40
C SER A 31 8.98 8.01 -1.04
N GLU A 32 10.16 8.35 -1.57
CA GLU A 32 11.07 7.41 -2.23
C GLU A 32 11.41 6.20 -1.36
N ILE A 33 11.38 6.34 -0.03
CA ILE A 33 11.60 5.20 0.89
C ILE A 33 10.55 4.08 0.71
N LEU A 34 9.37 4.41 0.17
CA LEU A 34 8.31 3.45 -0.10
C LEU A 34 8.58 2.60 -1.35
N GLU A 35 9.50 3.03 -2.23
CA GLU A 35 9.79 2.31 -3.46
C GLU A 35 10.43 0.94 -3.25
N LYS A 36 11.05 0.70 -2.09
CA LYS A 36 11.64 -0.61 -1.77
C LYS A 36 10.59 -1.70 -1.56
N TYR A 37 9.35 -1.33 -1.22
CA TYR A 37 8.27 -2.24 -0.88
C TYR A 37 7.48 -2.70 -2.10
N ASP A 38 6.91 -3.91 -2.00
CA ASP A 38 6.12 -4.54 -3.07
C ASP A 38 4.66 -4.07 -3.03
N TYR A 39 4.17 -3.68 -1.85
CA TYR A 39 2.83 -3.17 -1.62
C TYR A 39 2.91 -1.86 -0.85
N ILE A 40 1.96 -0.98 -1.12
CA ILE A 40 1.76 0.25 -0.36
C ILE A 40 0.30 0.29 0.06
N VAL A 41 0.10 0.45 1.36
CA VAL A 41 -1.21 0.59 1.96
C VAL A 41 -1.37 2.03 2.38
N GLY A 42 -2.47 2.63 1.95
CA GLY A 42 -2.87 3.94 2.41
C GLY A 42 -4.11 3.83 3.27
N ASP A 43 -4.07 4.37 4.48
CA ASP A 43 -5.21 4.40 5.40
C ASP A 43 -5.46 5.81 5.92
N TRP A 44 -6.72 6.12 6.19
CA TRP A 44 -7.15 7.44 6.65
C TRP A 44 -7.40 7.44 8.15
N GLY A 45 -6.46 8.02 8.90
CA GLY A 45 -6.58 8.26 10.34
C GLY A 45 -6.82 9.74 10.61
N TYR A 46 -7.91 10.09 11.30
CA TYR A 46 -8.24 11.49 11.67
C TYR A 46 -8.19 12.48 10.47
N GLY A 47 -8.61 12.04 9.29
CA GLY A 47 -8.60 12.85 8.06
C GLY A 47 -7.22 13.00 7.40
N GLN A 48 -6.18 12.32 7.89
CA GLN A 48 -4.86 12.31 7.29
C GLN A 48 -4.53 10.96 6.67
N LEU A 49 -4.01 11.00 5.44
CA LEU A 49 -3.51 9.82 4.74
C LEU A 49 -2.15 9.40 5.31
N ARG A 50 -2.08 8.17 5.80
CA ARG A 50 -0.86 7.49 6.21
C ARG A 50 -0.51 6.47 5.13
N LEU A 51 0.78 6.38 4.78
CA LEU A 51 1.27 5.38 3.84
C LEU A 51 2.21 4.43 4.58
N LYS A 52 1.97 3.12 4.44
CA LYS A 52 2.84 2.07 4.95
C LYS A 52 3.21 1.10 3.84
N GLY A 53 4.50 0.77 3.77
CA GLY A 53 5.01 -0.19 2.80
C GLY A 53 5.07 -1.61 3.38
N PHE A 54 4.73 -2.59 2.55
CA PHE A 54 4.81 -4.01 2.87
C PHE A 54 5.55 -4.78 1.77
N PHE A 55 6.32 -5.78 2.18
CA PHE A 55 6.97 -6.74 1.31
C PHE A 55 6.04 -7.91 1.00
N ALA A 56 6.25 -8.54 -0.15
CA ALA A 56 5.61 -9.82 -0.43
C ALA A 56 6.11 -10.92 0.54
N ASP A 57 5.27 -11.90 0.85
CA ASP A 57 5.58 -12.90 1.89
C ASP A 57 6.82 -13.75 1.59
N HIS A 58 7.12 -13.94 0.30
CA HIS A 58 8.28 -14.70 -0.19
C HIS A 58 9.62 -13.96 0.01
N ARG A 59 9.62 -12.71 0.48
CA ARG A 59 10.84 -11.92 0.63
C ARG A 59 11.54 -12.29 1.93
N SER A 60 12.61 -13.08 1.83
CA SER A 60 13.29 -13.73 2.97
C SER A 60 13.91 -12.77 4.00
N ARG A 61 14.11 -11.49 3.66
CA ARG A 61 14.66 -10.46 4.56
C ARG A 61 13.59 -9.59 5.24
N ALA A 62 12.31 -9.83 4.99
CA ALA A 62 11.22 -9.09 5.61
C ALA A 62 10.91 -9.66 7.00
N THR A 63 10.76 -8.79 8.00
CA THR A 63 10.19 -9.15 9.30
C THR A 63 8.69 -9.41 9.16
N ALA A 64 8.08 -10.19 10.05
CA ALA A 64 6.65 -10.53 9.99
C ALA A 64 5.75 -9.29 9.82
N GLU A 65 6.00 -8.23 10.61
CA GLU A 65 5.23 -6.98 10.61
C GLU A 65 5.37 -6.15 9.32
N THR A 66 6.35 -6.47 8.48
CA THR A 66 6.58 -5.80 7.19
C THR A 66 6.12 -6.63 6.01
N LYS A 67 5.50 -7.79 6.23
CA LYS A 67 4.95 -8.65 5.18
C LYS A 67 3.48 -8.35 4.92
N ILE A 68 3.03 -8.55 3.68
CA ILE A 68 1.64 -8.31 3.29
C ILE A 68 0.66 -9.20 4.05
N SER A 69 1.08 -10.39 4.50
CA SER A 69 0.27 -11.24 5.38
C SER A 69 -0.13 -10.58 6.70
N TYR A 70 0.62 -9.58 7.17
CA TYR A 70 0.35 -8.85 8.42
C TYR A 70 -0.61 -7.65 8.21
N LEU A 71 -1.12 -7.47 6.98
CA LEU A 71 -1.99 -6.35 6.65
C LEU A 71 -3.27 -6.34 7.50
N GLU A 72 -3.86 -7.51 7.74
CA GLU A 72 -5.12 -7.61 8.49
C GLU A 72 -4.93 -7.17 9.95
N GLU A 73 -3.84 -7.60 10.59
CA GLU A 73 -3.47 -7.17 11.93
C GLU A 73 -3.18 -5.66 11.96
N TYR A 74 -2.45 -5.14 10.97
CA TYR A 74 -2.19 -3.71 10.85
C TYR A 74 -3.48 -2.89 10.74
N LEU A 75 -4.42 -3.30 9.88
CA LEU A 75 -5.69 -2.60 9.75
C LEU A 75 -6.52 -2.70 11.03
N ASN A 76 -6.58 -3.85 11.68
CA ASN A 76 -7.31 -3.99 12.94
C ASN A 76 -6.73 -3.13 14.07
N GLU A 77 -5.42 -2.95 14.13
CA GLU A 77 -4.76 -2.15 15.17
C GLU A 77 -4.84 -0.63 14.88
N PHE A 78 -4.69 -0.22 13.63
CA PHE A 78 -4.53 1.21 13.28
C PHE A 78 -5.73 1.81 12.55
N CYS A 79 -6.58 1.00 11.92
CA CYS A 79 -7.73 1.39 11.11
C CYS A 79 -9.02 0.93 11.84
N ASN A 80 -9.41 1.72 12.86
CA ASN A 80 -10.63 1.53 13.63
C ASN A 80 -11.89 1.34 12.75
N PHE A 81 -12.97 0.78 13.33
CA PHE A 81 -14.28 0.66 12.69
C PHE A 81 -14.69 1.95 11.97
N GLY A 82 -14.60 1.94 10.65
CA GLY A 82 -14.98 3.11 9.84
C GLY A 82 -13.92 3.59 8.85
N CYS A 83 -12.65 3.27 9.09
CA CYS A 83 -11.53 3.84 8.37
C CYS A 83 -11.49 3.40 6.89
N ALA A 84 -11.35 4.38 6.00
CA ALA A 84 -11.16 4.15 4.57
C ALA A 84 -9.69 3.81 4.32
N TYR A 85 -9.44 2.87 3.42
CA TYR A 85 -8.09 2.47 3.06
C TYR A 85 -8.02 1.94 1.63
N PHE A 86 -6.81 1.89 1.10
CA PHE A 86 -6.52 1.29 -0.18
C PHE A 86 -5.23 0.48 -0.13
N VAL A 87 -5.11 -0.45 -1.07
CA VAL A 87 -3.92 -1.28 -1.24
C VAL A 87 -3.46 -1.18 -2.68
N LEU A 88 -2.24 -0.69 -2.86
CA LEU A 88 -1.52 -0.68 -4.12
C LEU A 88 -0.49 -1.81 -4.13
N ARG A 89 -0.34 -2.47 -5.27
CA ARG A 89 0.75 -3.40 -5.54
C ARG A 89 1.66 -2.82 -6.62
N LYS A 90 2.97 -2.83 -6.37
CA LYS A 90 3.96 -2.50 -7.39
C LYS A 90 3.88 -3.52 -8.53
N VAL A 91 3.69 -3.04 -9.74
CA VAL A 91 3.76 -3.84 -10.96
C VAL A 91 5.23 -4.04 -11.28
N ASN A 92 5.84 -5.07 -10.67
CA ASN A 92 7.17 -5.49 -11.07
C ASN A 92 7.13 -6.05 -12.49
N SER A 93 8.08 -5.65 -13.34
CA SER A 93 8.27 -6.15 -14.72
C SER A 93 8.63 -7.66 -14.80
N LYS A 94 8.44 -8.43 -13.72
CA LYS A 94 8.64 -9.88 -13.65
C LYS A 94 7.44 -10.58 -13.04
N ALA A 95 6.29 -10.48 -13.71
CA ALA A 95 5.27 -11.51 -13.66
C ALA A 95 5.33 -12.31 -14.97
N LYS A 96 6.40 -13.08 -15.14
CA LYS A 96 6.45 -14.23 -16.06
C LYS A 96 7.10 -15.38 -15.31
N SER A 97 6.26 -16.32 -14.90
CA SER A 97 6.49 -17.76 -14.98
C SER A 97 5.13 -18.43 -15.12
#